data_AF-A0AB33J790-F1
#
_entry.id   AF-A0AB33J790-F1
#
_cell.length_a   1.000
_cell.length_b   1.000
_cell.length_c   1.000
_cell.angle_alpha   90.00
_cell.angle_beta   90.00
_cell.angle_gamma   90.00
#
_symmetry.space_group_name_H-M   'P 1'
#
loop_
_entity.id
_entity.type
_entity.pdbx_description
1 polymer ?
#
loop_
_entity_poly.entity_id
_entity_poly.type
_entity_poly.pdbx_seq_one_letter_code
_entity_poly.pdbx_strand_id
1 'polypeptide(L)'
;MALLWTSSAQANIYVAGKNYSTTQSITGPGISGKVHYNAQTKTLTLENAHISHTGTVVDNFDNGLSIIVKGDCSITMNNPKNFFAALSTSNSMTIKGEGTLTVTSPGTAITPVFGNNITVTIDGCTLIANGGTSGINSSNKHKLHIRNATVKATGKNTGSIRGWAEITLENCKLLTPIDATIGAYSGAKAVVKGGTVVKSEVEIVPKSNLIINGIDQPNTETDATPVAIYSADGRQLSKMQRGLNIVKMSDGTTKKVIR
;
A
#
# COMPACT_ATOMS: atom_id res chain seq x y z
N MET A 1 44.30 27.50 -1.00
CA MET A 1 43.57 26.46 -0.25
C MET A 1 42.10 26.76 -0.41
N ALA A 2 41.42 26.08 -1.34
CA ALA A 2 40.01 26.34 -1.64
C ALA A 2 39.14 25.61 -0.62
N LEU A 3 38.41 26.35 0.21
CA LEU A 3 37.34 25.80 1.03
C LEU A 3 36.17 25.44 0.10
N LEU A 4 36.05 24.15 -0.21
CA LEU A 4 34.85 23.54 -0.74
C LEU A 4 33.74 23.69 0.30
N TRP A 5 32.86 24.68 0.10
CA TRP A 5 31.57 24.68 0.77
C TRP A 5 30.72 23.61 0.09
N THR A 6 30.72 22.40 0.64
CA THR A 6 29.65 21.45 0.31
C THR A 6 28.37 22.03 0.89
N SER A 7 27.47 22.50 0.03
CA SER A 7 26.11 22.85 0.44
C SER A 7 25.49 21.60 1.06
N SER A 8 25.40 21.53 2.38
CA SER A 8 24.54 20.55 3.02
C SER A 8 23.13 20.90 2.58
N ALA A 9 22.53 20.08 1.72
CA ALA A 9 21.09 20.13 1.52
C ALA A 9 20.49 19.94 2.92
N GLN A 10 19.93 21.00 3.49
CA GLN A 10 19.45 21.00 4.87
C GLN A 10 18.31 19.99 4.94
N ALA A 11 18.62 18.83 5.48
CA ALA A 11 17.68 17.75 5.66
C ALA A 11 16.70 18.20 6.76
N ASN A 12 15.41 17.97 6.57
CA ASN A 12 14.37 18.59 7.41
C ASN A 12 13.24 17.59 7.62
N ILE A 13 13.31 16.82 8.68
CA ILE A 13 12.14 16.09 9.17
C ILE A 13 11.69 16.66 10.50
N TYR A 14 10.39 16.73 10.72
CA TYR A 14 9.83 16.95 12.05
C TYR A 14 9.36 15.62 12.60
N VAL A 15 9.76 15.31 13.83
CA VAL A 15 9.28 14.15 14.58
C VAL A 15 8.80 14.63 15.94
N ALA A 16 7.53 14.37 16.26
CA ALA A 16 6.87 14.83 17.48
C ALA A 16 7.08 16.34 17.75
N GLY A 17 6.94 17.16 16.70
CA GLY A 17 7.01 18.62 16.78
C GLY A 17 8.41 19.22 16.81
N LYS A 18 9.47 18.40 16.83
CA LYS A 18 10.87 18.86 16.80
C LYS A 18 11.49 18.62 15.42
N ASN A 19 12.20 19.62 14.90
CA ASN A 19 12.98 19.51 13.66
C ASN A 19 14.28 18.73 13.91
N TYR A 20 14.62 17.85 12.97
CA TYR A 20 15.87 17.12 12.93
C TYR A 20 16.52 17.30 11.57
N SER A 21 17.72 17.86 11.58
CA SER A 21 18.54 18.14 10.39
C SER A 21 19.94 17.51 10.44
N THR A 22 20.26 16.81 11.53
CA THR A 22 21.51 16.10 11.73
C THR A 22 21.24 14.66 12.17
N THR A 23 22.21 13.78 11.88
CA THR A 23 22.14 12.37 12.28
C THR A 23 22.16 12.25 13.80
N GLN A 24 21.09 11.69 14.37
CA GLN A 24 20.97 11.49 15.81
C GLN A 24 19.85 10.51 16.17
N SER A 25 19.94 9.97 17.38
CA SER A 25 18.81 9.31 18.04
C SER A 25 17.76 10.34 18.42
N ILE A 26 16.49 9.99 18.26
CA ILE A 26 15.34 10.84 18.57
C ILE A 26 14.66 10.29 19.82
N THR A 27 14.61 11.11 20.86
CA THR A 27 13.95 10.79 22.13
C THR A 27 13.15 12.00 22.59
N GLY A 28 12.09 11.77 23.36
CA GLY A 28 11.30 12.84 23.94
C GLY A 28 9.94 12.36 24.43
N PRO A 29 9.11 13.29 24.95
CA PRO A 29 7.75 12.97 25.35
C PRO A 29 6.97 12.32 24.21
N GLY A 30 6.23 11.25 24.53
CA GLY A 30 5.42 10.52 23.56
C GLY A 30 6.22 9.58 22.64
N ILE A 31 7.54 9.40 22.86
CA ILE A 31 8.40 8.50 22.08
C ILE A 31 8.88 7.35 22.97
N SER A 32 8.64 6.11 22.54
CA SER A 32 9.24 4.89 23.11
C SER A 32 9.89 4.04 22.00
N GLY A 33 10.70 3.07 22.40
CA GLY A 33 11.52 2.26 21.49
C GLY A 33 12.71 3.03 20.92
N LYS A 34 13.27 2.56 19.80
CA LYS A 34 14.42 3.22 19.15
C LYS A 34 13.99 3.96 17.89
N VAL A 35 14.17 5.27 17.92
CA VAL A 35 14.00 6.15 16.76
C VAL A 35 15.34 6.77 16.45
N HIS A 36 15.80 6.62 15.21
CA HIS A 36 17.07 7.21 14.76
C HIS A 36 16.91 7.81 13.38
N TYR A 37 17.34 9.05 13.22
CA TYR A 37 17.38 9.71 11.92
C TYR A 37 18.82 9.84 11.45
N ASN A 38 19.08 9.44 10.21
CA ASN A 38 20.35 9.68 9.51
C ASN A 38 20.11 10.72 8.41
N ALA A 39 20.70 11.91 8.59
CA ALA A 39 20.54 13.02 7.66
C ALA A 39 21.28 12.81 6.33
N GLN A 40 22.40 12.08 6.35
CA GLN A 40 23.19 11.80 5.14
C GLN A 40 22.44 10.87 4.20
N THR A 41 21.81 9.82 4.74
CA THR A 41 21.06 8.83 3.95
C THR A 41 19.57 9.12 3.91
N LYS A 42 19.11 10.21 4.55
CA LYS A 42 17.69 10.57 4.70
C LYS A 42 16.88 9.37 5.13
N THR A 43 17.27 8.78 6.26
CA THR A 43 16.68 7.53 6.75
C THR A 43 16.18 7.70 8.17
N LEU A 44 14.88 7.48 8.38
CA LEU A 44 14.28 7.38 9.70
C LEU A 44 14.09 5.90 10.04
N THR A 45 14.87 5.39 10.98
CA THR A 45 14.74 4.00 11.46
C THR A 45 13.86 3.95 12.69
N LEU A 46 12.85 3.08 12.65
CA LEU A 46 11.92 2.78 13.73
C LEU A 46 12.12 1.31 14.13
N GLU A 47 12.58 1.05 15.35
CA GLU A 47 12.74 -0.31 15.88
C GLU A 47 11.96 -0.45 17.18
N ASN A 48 10.87 -1.22 17.12
CA ASN A 48 9.86 -1.35 18.18
C ASN A 48 9.45 0.01 18.77
N ALA A 49 9.24 0.99 17.87
CA ALA A 49 9.14 2.40 18.23
C ALA A 49 7.71 2.93 18.12
N HIS A 50 7.26 3.64 19.15
CA HIS A 50 5.94 4.23 19.20
C HIS A 50 6.06 5.74 19.44
N ILE A 51 5.57 6.53 18.49
CA ILE A 51 5.66 7.99 18.48
C ILE A 51 4.25 8.55 18.55
N SER A 52 3.98 9.38 19.55
CA SER A 52 2.70 10.04 19.75
C SER A 52 2.85 11.55 19.93
N HIS A 53 1.97 12.32 19.29
CA HIS A 53 1.97 13.78 19.38
C HIS A 53 0.56 14.34 19.09
N THR A 54 0.28 15.55 19.56
CA THR A 54 -1.02 16.24 19.40
C THR A 54 -1.18 16.92 18.03
N GLY A 55 -0.07 17.09 17.30
CA GLY A 55 -0.03 17.55 15.92
C GLY A 55 0.44 16.45 14.96
N THR A 56 0.76 16.85 13.72
CA THR A 56 1.47 15.99 12.77
C THR A 56 2.68 15.37 13.46
N VAL A 57 2.77 14.05 13.43
CA VAL A 57 3.74 13.29 14.21
C VAL A 57 5.05 13.15 13.44
N VAL A 58 4.97 12.90 12.14
CA VAL A 58 6.10 12.91 11.22
C VAL A 58 5.76 13.81 10.03
N ASP A 59 6.54 14.86 9.83
CA ASP A 59 6.44 15.72 8.64
C ASP A 59 7.76 15.68 7.87
N ASN A 60 7.71 15.16 6.66
CA ASN A 60 8.89 14.95 5.84
C ASN A 60 9.09 16.05 4.81
N PHE A 61 10.20 16.78 4.89
CA PHE A 61 10.67 17.70 3.84
C PHE A 61 11.89 17.16 3.09
N ASP A 62 12.42 15.99 3.45
CA ASP A 62 13.50 15.35 2.73
C ASP A 62 13.03 14.73 1.41
N ASN A 63 13.73 15.08 0.33
CA ASN A 63 13.58 14.37 -0.94
C ASN A 63 14.25 12.99 -0.87
N GLY A 64 13.41 11.94 -0.90
CA GLY A 64 13.84 10.55 -0.87
C GLY A 64 13.91 9.93 0.52
N LEU A 65 13.16 10.43 1.52
CA LEU A 65 13.15 9.86 2.86
C LEU A 65 12.81 8.36 2.83
N SER A 66 13.65 7.54 3.46
CA SER A 66 13.37 6.13 3.74
C SER A 66 12.99 5.96 5.21
N ILE A 67 11.76 5.53 5.48
CA ILE A 67 11.35 5.06 6.80
C ILE A 67 11.57 3.55 6.86
N ILE A 68 12.50 3.10 7.69
CA ILE A 68 12.82 1.68 7.89
C ILE A 68 12.12 1.19 9.15
N VAL A 69 11.22 0.23 8.99
CA VAL A 69 10.36 -0.33 10.04
C VAL A 69 10.89 -1.71 10.45
N LYS A 70 11.22 -1.86 11.73
CA LYS A 70 11.68 -3.11 12.34
C LYS A 70 10.84 -3.45 13.57
N GLY A 71 10.27 -4.64 13.60
CA GLY A 71 9.35 -5.04 14.67
C GLY A 71 8.00 -4.34 14.58
N ASP A 72 7.37 -4.07 15.74
CA ASP A 72 6.07 -3.39 15.81
C ASP A 72 6.24 -1.90 16.12
N CYS A 73 5.84 -1.04 15.19
CA CYS A 73 6.03 0.40 15.29
C CYS A 73 4.71 1.15 15.13
N SER A 74 4.60 2.32 15.76
CA SER A 74 3.43 3.18 15.57
C SER A 74 3.73 4.68 15.52
N ILE A 75 2.90 5.39 14.76
CA ILE A 75 2.86 6.85 14.63
C ILE A 75 1.42 7.27 14.90
N THR A 76 1.17 7.97 16.00
CA THR A 76 -0.19 8.23 16.49
C THR A 76 -0.40 9.71 16.78
N MET A 77 -1.29 10.36 16.03
CA MET A 77 -1.76 11.69 16.41
C MET A 77 -2.85 11.54 17.47
N ASN A 78 -2.56 11.96 18.71
CA ASN A 78 -3.40 11.70 19.88
C ASN A 78 -4.31 12.88 20.28
N ASN A 79 -4.57 13.82 19.37
CA ASN A 79 -5.51 14.91 19.58
C ASN A 79 -6.80 14.68 18.77
N PRO A 80 -7.93 14.27 19.40
CA PRO A 80 -9.16 13.94 18.72
C PRO A 80 -9.82 15.12 17.97
N LYS A 81 -9.40 16.36 18.27
CA LYS A 81 -9.90 17.58 17.63
C LYS A 81 -9.04 18.04 16.45
N ASN A 82 -7.93 17.34 16.18
CA ASN A 82 -7.03 17.65 15.08
C ASN A 82 -7.32 16.69 13.91
N PHE A 83 -7.58 17.26 12.72
CA PHE A 83 -7.90 16.48 11.52
C PHE A 83 -6.77 16.50 10.47
N PHE A 84 -5.57 16.92 10.85
CA PHE A 84 -4.38 16.83 10.00
C PHE A 84 -3.89 15.40 9.81
N ALA A 85 -2.83 15.25 9.02
CA ALA A 85 -2.19 13.97 8.82
C ALA A 85 -1.29 13.60 10.00
N ALA A 86 -1.27 12.33 10.41
CA ALA A 86 -0.28 11.87 11.38
C ALA A 86 1.12 11.78 10.73
N LEU A 87 1.17 11.34 9.48
CA LEU A 87 2.38 11.33 8.66
C LEU A 87 2.13 12.10 7.36
N SER A 88 2.83 13.22 7.20
CA SER A 88 2.80 14.03 5.98
C SER A 88 4.14 14.05 5.28
N THR A 89 4.09 14.32 3.97
CA THR A 89 5.32 14.50 3.20
C THR A 89 5.20 15.54 2.10
N SER A 90 6.27 16.32 1.95
CA SER A 90 6.44 17.34 0.91
C SER A 90 7.31 16.88 -0.25
N ASN A 91 7.85 15.66 -0.19
CA ASN A 91 8.68 15.07 -1.23
C ASN A 91 8.47 13.55 -1.31
N SER A 92 9.01 12.89 -2.33
CA SER A 92 8.92 11.42 -2.44
C SER A 92 9.53 10.72 -1.23
N MET A 93 8.85 9.68 -0.75
CA MET A 93 9.27 8.90 0.41
C MET A 93 8.97 7.41 0.22
N THR A 94 9.71 6.57 0.95
CA THR A 94 9.53 5.13 0.98
C THR A 94 9.36 4.64 2.42
N ILE A 95 8.32 3.85 2.69
CA ILE A 95 8.17 3.09 3.93
C ILE A 95 8.52 1.65 3.62
N LYS A 96 9.52 1.09 4.31
CA LYS A 96 10.05 -0.24 4.03
C LYS A 96 10.55 -0.95 5.28
N GLY A 97 10.96 -2.20 5.12
CA GLY A 97 11.50 -3.04 6.19
C GLY A 97 10.58 -4.22 6.48
N GLU A 98 10.98 -5.08 7.41
CA GLU A 98 10.29 -6.34 7.68
C GLU A 98 9.20 -6.20 8.76
N GLY A 99 9.10 -5.03 9.39
CA GLY A 99 8.16 -4.78 10.48
C GLY A 99 6.76 -4.33 10.06
N THR A 100 5.96 -4.06 11.08
CA THR A 100 4.62 -3.46 10.97
C THR A 100 4.68 -2.01 11.43
N LEU A 101 4.16 -1.10 10.62
CA LEU A 101 3.94 0.30 10.98
C LEU A 101 2.45 0.60 11.05
N THR A 102 1.97 0.97 12.23
CA THR A 102 0.61 1.47 12.43
C THR A 102 0.59 3.00 12.47
N VAL A 103 -0.08 3.65 11.53
CA VAL A 103 -0.26 5.11 11.48
C VAL A 103 -1.70 5.45 11.80
N THR A 104 -1.94 6.21 12.86
CA THR A 104 -3.29 6.55 13.34
C THR A 104 -3.51 8.06 13.44
N SER A 105 -4.61 8.55 12.88
CA SER A 105 -5.02 9.95 12.95
C SER A 105 -6.55 10.08 13.03
N PRO A 106 -7.09 10.97 13.87
CA PRO A 106 -8.50 11.39 13.77
C PRO A 106 -8.84 12.02 12.41
N GLY A 107 -7.84 12.59 11.72
CA GLY A 107 -7.93 13.08 10.35
C GLY A 107 -7.48 12.04 9.33
N THR A 108 -6.43 12.38 8.58
CA THR A 108 -5.85 11.48 7.56
C THR A 108 -4.67 10.71 8.16
N ALA A 109 -4.49 9.41 7.90
CA ALA A 109 -3.30 8.74 8.43
C ALA A 109 -2.04 9.20 7.67
N ILE A 110 -2.06 9.12 6.34
CA ILE A 110 -0.92 9.43 5.47
C ILE A 110 -1.35 10.31 4.30
N THR A 111 -0.62 11.40 4.04
CA THR A 111 -0.84 12.24 2.84
C THR A 111 0.44 12.93 2.37
N PRO A 112 0.71 13.00 1.05
CA PRO A 112 1.55 14.05 0.51
C PRO A 112 0.79 15.39 0.61
N VAL A 113 1.48 16.49 0.94
CA VAL A 113 0.86 17.80 1.23
C VAL A 113 1.20 18.89 0.23
N PHE A 114 2.44 18.96 -0.23
CA PHE A 114 2.94 20.06 -1.08
C PHE A 114 3.51 19.55 -2.39
N GLY A 115 3.64 20.42 -3.39
CA GLY A 115 4.25 20.08 -4.68
C GLY A 115 3.38 19.22 -5.59
N ASN A 116 4.00 18.73 -6.66
CA ASN A 116 3.39 17.84 -7.66
C ASN A 116 4.30 16.62 -7.84
N ASN A 117 3.76 15.50 -8.32
CA ASN A 117 4.51 14.30 -8.70
C ASN A 117 5.33 13.65 -7.56
N ILE A 118 4.90 13.84 -6.31
CA ILE A 118 5.42 13.07 -5.17
C ILE A 118 4.99 11.62 -5.32
N THR A 119 5.91 10.70 -5.06
CA THR A 119 5.61 9.26 -4.97
C THR A 119 5.77 8.81 -3.53
N VAL A 120 4.70 8.25 -2.97
CA VAL A 120 4.75 7.51 -1.70
C VAL A 120 4.85 6.03 -2.05
N THR A 121 5.96 5.41 -1.64
CA THR A 121 6.23 3.99 -1.89
C THR A 121 6.11 3.17 -0.61
N ILE A 122 5.36 2.07 -0.64
CA ILE A 122 5.29 1.08 0.44
C ILE A 122 5.93 -0.20 -0.07
N ASP A 123 6.99 -0.66 0.60
CA ASP A 123 7.91 -1.67 0.06
C ASP A 123 8.30 -2.73 1.10
N GLY A 124 7.79 -3.96 0.94
CA GLY A 124 8.16 -5.10 1.80
C GLY A 124 7.57 -5.12 3.20
N CYS A 125 7.13 -3.97 3.75
CA CYS A 125 6.60 -3.89 5.11
C CYS A 125 5.10 -4.20 5.22
N THR A 126 4.62 -4.31 6.46
CA THR A 126 3.19 -4.21 6.75
C THR A 126 2.86 -2.78 7.18
N LEU A 127 1.92 -2.13 6.50
CA LEU A 127 1.42 -0.81 6.84
C LEU A 127 -0.05 -0.90 7.25
N ILE A 128 -0.39 -0.35 8.41
CA ILE A 128 -1.78 -0.20 8.89
C ILE A 128 -2.08 1.29 9.02
N ALA A 129 -2.90 1.85 8.13
CA ALA A 129 -3.22 3.27 8.05
C ALA A 129 -4.67 3.53 8.49
N ASN A 130 -4.84 4.06 9.70
CA ASN A 130 -6.13 4.31 10.33
C ASN A 130 -6.44 5.82 10.40
N GLY A 131 -7.27 6.30 9.48
CA GLY A 131 -7.76 7.68 9.49
C GLY A 131 -9.24 7.78 9.85
N GLY A 132 -9.60 8.74 10.69
CA GLY A 132 -11.01 9.11 10.89
C GLY A 132 -11.62 9.71 9.62
N THR A 133 -10.84 10.49 8.87
CA THR A 133 -11.24 11.05 7.57
C THR A 133 -10.84 10.15 6.42
N SER A 134 -9.54 9.88 6.26
CA SER A 134 -8.99 9.04 5.18
C SER A 134 -7.81 8.21 5.65
N GLY A 135 -7.66 6.98 5.15
CA GLY A 135 -6.46 6.18 5.43
C GLY A 135 -5.25 6.77 4.71
N ILE A 136 -5.19 6.56 3.40
CA ILE A 136 -4.10 7.01 2.52
C ILE A 136 -4.70 7.91 1.43
N ASN A 137 -4.53 9.23 1.57
CA ASN A 137 -5.16 10.22 0.71
C ASN A 137 -4.15 11.08 -0.04
N SER A 138 -4.58 11.70 -1.13
CA SER A 138 -3.81 12.63 -1.93
C SER A 138 -4.71 13.62 -2.70
N SER A 139 -4.15 14.43 -3.60
CA SER A 139 -4.78 15.58 -4.27
C SER A 139 -4.85 15.50 -5.81
N ASN A 140 -4.81 14.29 -6.39
CA ASN A 140 -4.78 13.93 -7.83
C ASN A 140 -3.48 14.20 -8.60
N LYS A 141 -2.44 14.70 -7.91
CA LYS A 141 -1.15 15.06 -8.53
C LYS A 141 0.02 14.17 -8.13
N HIS A 142 -0.23 13.20 -7.27
CA HIS A 142 0.81 12.36 -6.65
C HIS A 142 0.54 10.88 -6.92
N LYS A 143 1.54 10.03 -6.68
CA LYS A 143 1.51 8.61 -6.99
C LYS A 143 1.65 7.77 -5.72
N LEU A 144 0.86 6.70 -5.65
CA LEU A 144 1.00 5.68 -4.62
C LEU A 144 1.52 4.40 -5.28
N HIS A 145 2.66 3.92 -4.82
CA HIS A 145 3.25 2.69 -5.30
C HIS A 145 3.35 1.70 -4.15
N ILE A 146 2.74 0.53 -4.30
CA ILE A 146 2.74 -0.53 -3.28
C ILE A 146 3.38 -1.75 -3.92
N ARG A 147 4.49 -2.22 -3.35
CA ARG A 147 5.21 -3.38 -3.87
C ARG A 147 5.65 -4.34 -2.78
N ASN A 148 5.41 -5.63 -3.02
CA ASN A 148 5.77 -6.71 -2.08
C ASN A 148 5.32 -6.46 -0.62
N ALA A 149 4.28 -5.64 -0.41
CA ALA A 149 3.88 -5.13 0.90
C ALA A 149 2.45 -5.52 1.25
N THR A 150 2.18 -5.58 2.55
CA THR A 150 0.81 -5.68 3.07
C THR A 150 0.35 -4.29 3.51
N VAL A 151 -0.78 -3.82 2.98
CA VAL A 151 -1.37 -2.53 3.35
C VAL A 151 -2.81 -2.74 3.80
N LYS A 152 -3.10 -2.33 5.04
CA LYS A 152 -4.45 -2.19 5.58
C LYS A 152 -4.76 -0.72 5.74
N ALA A 153 -5.82 -0.22 5.12
CA ALA A 153 -6.18 1.18 5.19
C ALA A 153 -7.66 1.35 5.50
N THR A 154 -7.98 2.22 6.46
CA THR A 154 -9.35 2.59 6.80
C THR A 154 -9.49 4.10 6.85
N GLY A 155 -10.50 4.64 6.17
CA GLY A 155 -10.84 6.06 6.13
C GLY A 155 -12.35 6.26 6.17
N LYS A 156 -12.89 6.53 7.36
CA LYS A 156 -14.33 6.38 7.64
C LYS A 156 -15.20 7.45 6.97
N ASN A 157 -14.71 8.68 6.85
CA ASN A 157 -15.52 9.78 6.33
C ASN A 157 -15.47 9.83 4.80
N THR A 158 -14.27 9.81 4.21
CA THR A 158 -14.10 10.23 2.82
C THR A 158 -13.41 9.17 1.94
N GLY A 159 -12.75 8.17 2.53
CA GLY A 159 -12.27 6.98 1.84
C GLY A 159 -10.95 6.43 2.36
N SER A 160 -10.77 5.11 2.21
CA SER A 160 -9.62 4.37 2.75
C SER A 160 -8.35 4.58 1.93
N ILE A 161 -8.41 4.51 0.61
CA ILE A 161 -7.31 4.86 -0.30
C ILE A 161 -7.87 5.63 -1.49
N ARG A 162 -7.53 6.91 -1.66
CA ARG A 162 -8.14 7.77 -2.69
C ARG A 162 -7.31 8.99 -3.09
N GLY A 163 -7.69 9.62 -4.19
CA GLY A 163 -7.20 10.93 -4.58
C GLY A 163 -5.82 10.91 -5.21
N TRP A 164 -5.41 9.81 -5.82
CA TRP A 164 -4.07 9.66 -6.42
C TRP A 164 -4.11 9.89 -7.93
N ALA A 165 -3.06 10.47 -8.52
CA ALA A 165 -2.92 10.47 -9.98
C ALA A 165 -2.81 9.03 -10.49
N GLU A 166 -2.08 8.21 -9.75
CA GLU A 166 -1.73 6.84 -10.09
C GLU A 166 -1.66 6.01 -8.80
N ILE A 167 -2.23 4.80 -8.82
CA ILE A 167 -2.05 3.77 -7.79
C ILE A 167 -1.52 2.54 -8.50
N THR A 168 -0.32 2.11 -8.14
CA THR A 168 0.38 1.00 -8.80
C THR A 168 0.63 -0.10 -7.79
N LEU A 169 0.17 -1.31 -8.11
CA LEU A 169 0.38 -2.52 -7.31
C LEU A 169 1.38 -3.42 -8.04
N GLU A 170 2.60 -3.49 -7.52
CA GLU A 170 3.64 -4.38 -8.04
C GLU A 170 3.76 -5.61 -7.15
N ASN A 171 3.59 -6.81 -7.71
CA ASN A 171 3.56 -8.07 -6.94
C ASN A 171 2.56 -8.07 -5.78
N CYS A 172 1.54 -7.21 -5.81
CA CYS A 172 0.49 -7.11 -4.83
C CYS A 172 -0.89 -7.34 -5.48
N LYS A 173 -1.89 -7.67 -4.66
CA LYS A 173 -3.28 -7.79 -5.06
C LYS A 173 -4.17 -7.13 -4.01
N LEU A 174 -5.17 -6.40 -4.48
CA LEU A 174 -6.28 -5.92 -3.65
C LEU A 174 -7.18 -7.12 -3.28
N LEU A 175 -7.29 -7.41 -1.98
CA LEU A 175 -8.00 -8.56 -1.44
C LEU A 175 -9.33 -8.17 -0.82
N THR A 176 -9.34 -7.10 -0.01
CA THR A 176 -10.53 -6.63 0.72
C THR A 176 -10.78 -5.16 0.37
N PRO A 177 -12.05 -4.75 0.18
CA PRO A 177 -13.22 -5.60 0.08
C PRO A 177 -13.25 -6.37 -1.25
N ILE A 178 -13.91 -7.53 -1.25
CA ILE A 178 -14.13 -8.32 -2.47
C ILE A 178 -14.84 -7.44 -3.52
N ASP A 179 -14.42 -7.59 -4.78
CA ASP A 179 -14.85 -6.82 -5.96
C ASP A 179 -14.47 -5.34 -5.96
N ALA A 180 -13.66 -4.88 -5.00
CA ALA A 180 -13.04 -3.57 -5.13
C ALA A 180 -11.95 -3.59 -6.20
N THR A 181 -11.79 -2.46 -6.88
CA THR A 181 -10.76 -2.25 -7.89
C THR A 181 -10.11 -0.88 -7.71
N ILE A 182 -8.96 -0.68 -8.33
CA ILE A 182 -8.40 0.65 -8.52
C ILE A 182 -9.16 1.29 -9.68
N GLY A 183 -10.03 2.24 -9.36
CA GLY A 183 -10.93 2.88 -10.31
C GLY A 183 -10.82 4.40 -10.31
N ALA A 184 -11.54 5.03 -11.24
CA ALA A 184 -11.62 6.48 -11.32
C ALA A 184 -12.52 7.04 -10.19
N TYR A 185 -12.13 8.20 -9.66
CA TYR A 185 -12.89 8.99 -8.69
C TYR A 185 -12.53 10.47 -8.87
N SER A 186 -13.49 11.30 -9.29
CA SER A 186 -13.33 12.76 -9.41
C SER A 186 -12.04 13.22 -10.13
N GLY A 187 -11.71 12.58 -11.26
CA GLY A 187 -10.48 12.88 -12.01
C GLY A 187 -9.19 12.32 -11.39
N ALA A 188 -9.29 11.47 -10.37
CA ALA A 188 -8.19 10.77 -9.70
C ALA A 188 -8.44 9.26 -9.68
N LYS A 189 -7.52 8.52 -9.06
CA LYS A 189 -7.61 7.09 -8.76
C LYS A 189 -7.90 6.88 -7.28
N ALA A 190 -8.71 5.87 -7.00
CA ALA A 190 -9.06 5.42 -5.66
C ALA A 190 -9.33 3.92 -5.67
N VAL A 191 -9.38 3.32 -4.47
CA VAL A 191 -9.98 2.01 -4.30
C VAL A 191 -11.49 2.18 -4.23
N VAL A 192 -12.19 1.60 -5.20
CA VAL A 192 -13.65 1.76 -5.38
C VAL A 192 -14.33 0.40 -5.44
N LYS A 193 -15.59 0.35 -4.99
CA LYS A 193 -16.50 -0.78 -5.17
C LYS A 193 -17.81 -0.26 -5.75
N GLY A 194 -18.24 -0.83 -6.88
CA GLY A 194 -19.44 -0.36 -7.60
C GLY A 194 -19.36 1.13 -7.97
N GLY A 195 -18.18 1.63 -8.36
CA GLY A 195 -17.96 3.05 -8.69
C GLY A 195 -17.87 4.01 -7.49
N THR A 196 -18.08 3.53 -6.26
CA THR A 196 -18.01 4.36 -5.04
C THR A 196 -16.71 4.10 -4.28
N VAL A 197 -16.09 5.16 -3.74
CA VAL A 197 -14.88 5.04 -2.92
C VAL A 197 -15.15 4.20 -1.67
N VAL A 198 -14.29 3.21 -1.42
CA VAL A 198 -14.37 2.34 -0.25
C VAL A 198 -14.01 3.13 1.01
N LYS A 199 -14.85 3.02 2.05
CA LYS A 199 -14.64 3.62 3.38
C LYS A 199 -14.42 2.60 4.50
N SER A 200 -14.66 1.32 4.22
CA SER A 200 -14.29 0.19 5.07
C SER A 200 -12.80 -0.15 4.94
N GLU A 201 -12.31 -1.11 5.72
CA GLU A 201 -10.94 -1.59 5.56
C GLU A 201 -10.68 -2.04 4.11
N VAL A 202 -9.59 -1.52 3.56
CA VAL A 202 -8.97 -1.96 2.31
C VAL A 202 -7.75 -2.79 2.69
N GLU A 203 -7.65 -4.00 2.16
CA GLU A 203 -6.50 -4.87 2.36
C GLU A 203 -5.85 -5.19 1.02
N ILE A 204 -4.58 -4.84 0.89
CA ILE A 204 -3.71 -5.18 -0.23
C ILE A 204 -2.62 -6.07 0.32
N VAL A 205 -2.35 -7.20 -0.32
CA VAL A 205 -1.35 -8.18 0.12
C VAL A 205 -0.37 -8.51 -1.00
N PRO A 206 0.85 -8.98 -0.68
CA PRO A 206 1.73 -9.59 -1.67
C PRO A 206 1.03 -10.78 -2.35
N LYS A 207 1.22 -10.94 -3.65
CA LYS A 207 0.68 -12.09 -4.41
C LYS A 207 1.22 -13.42 -3.87
N SER A 208 2.42 -13.44 -3.31
CA SER A 208 3.01 -14.60 -2.63
C SER A 208 2.24 -15.04 -1.38
N ASN A 209 1.49 -14.14 -0.75
CA ASN A 209 0.71 -14.42 0.46
C ASN A 209 -0.70 -14.95 0.12
N LEU A 210 -1.08 -14.94 -1.15
CA LEU A 210 -2.32 -15.54 -1.60
C LEU A 210 -2.11 -17.05 -1.66
N ILE A 211 -2.71 -17.77 -0.72
CA ILE A 211 -2.86 -19.22 -0.86
C ILE A 211 -3.72 -19.44 -2.11
N ILE A 212 -3.17 -20.04 -3.16
CA ILE A 212 -3.88 -20.41 -4.39
C ILE A 212 -4.79 -21.61 -4.08
N ASN A 213 -5.82 -21.39 -3.26
CA ASN A 213 -6.92 -22.32 -3.05
C ASN A 213 -8.10 -22.03 -4.01
N GLY A 214 -7.90 -21.14 -4.99
CA GLY A 214 -8.90 -20.76 -5.97
C GLY A 214 -8.75 -21.55 -7.27
N ILE A 215 -9.88 -21.99 -7.81
CA ILE A 215 -9.99 -22.45 -9.20
C ILE A 215 -9.90 -21.21 -10.10
N ASP A 216 -9.01 -21.23 -11.09
CA ASP A 216 -8.93 -20.17 -12.10
C ASP A 216 -10.27 -19.99 -12.83
N GLN A 217 -10.67 -18.75 -13.07
CA GLN A 217 -11.78 -18.43 -13.95
C GLN A 217 -11.40 -18.86 -15.38
N PRO A 218 -12.22 -19.67 -16.08
CA PRO A 218 -11.90 -20.11 -17.43
C PRO A 218 -11.89 -18.91 -18.39
N ASN A 219 -10.78 -18.70 -19.09
CA ASN A 219 -10.68 -17.72 -20.16
C ASN A 219 -11.38 -18.30 -21.40
N THR A 220 -12.55 -17.78 -21.79
CA THR A 220 -13.40 -18.34 -22.86
C THR A 220 -13.26 -17.61 -24.20
N GLU A 221 -12.13 -16.98 -24.49
CA GLU A 221 -11.94 -16.16 -25.69
C GLU A 221 -11.63 -16.96 -26.98
N THR A 222 -11.92 -18.26 -27.05
CA THR A 222 -11.68 -19.04 -28.27
C THR A 222 -12.97 -19.70 -28.78
N ASP A 223 -13.27 -19.52 -30.08
CA ASP A 223 -14.26 -20.27 -30.87
C ASP A 223 -13.85 -21.75 -31.09
N ALA A 224 -12.96 -22.25 -30.24
CA ALA A 224 -12.43 -23.59 -30.37
C ALA A 224 -13.55 -24.61 -30.15
N THR A 225 -13.57 -25.63 -31.00
CA THR A 225 -14.58 -26.70 -30.96
C THR A 225 -14.01 -27.94 -30.27
N PRO A 226 -14.84 -28.75 -29.60
CA PRO A 226 -14.42 -30.05 -29.07
C PRO A 226 -13.96 -30.99 -30.19
N VAL A 227 -12.74 -31.55 -30.06
CA VAL A 227 -12.17 -32.51 -31.04
C VAL A 227 -12.12 -33.93 -30.47
N ALA A 228 -11.91 -34.07 -29.17
CA ALA A 228 -11.96 -35.35 -28.49
C ALA A 228 -12.44 -35.17 -27.05
N ILE A 229 -13.12 -36.20 -26.53
CA ILE A 229 -13.61 -36.25 -25.16
C ILE A 229 -12.91 -37.43 -24.49
N TYR A 230 -12.50 -37.24 -23.24
CA TYR A 230 -11.88 -38.25 -22.41
C TYR A 230 -12.58 -38.31 -21.05
N SER A 231 -12.59 -39.49 -20.45
CA SER A 231 -12.95 -39.67 -19.04
C SER A 231 -11.86 -39.08 -18.13
N ALA A 232 -12.17 -38.92 -16.84
CA ALA A 232 -11.23 -38.39 -15.86
C ALA A 232 -9.96 -39.26 -15.68
N ASP A 233 -10.03 -40.55 -16.01
CA ASP A 233 -8.90 -41.50 -16.04
C ASP A 233 -8.16 -41.54 -17.39
N GLY A 234 -8.54 -40.70 -18.37
CA GLY A 234 -7.81 -40.50 -19.62
C GLY A 234 -8.21 -41.40 -20.79
N ARG A 235 -9.30 -42.18 -20.70
CA ARG A 235 -9.80 -42.98 -21.83
C ARG A 235 -10.63 -42.13 -22.77
N GLN A 236 -10.43 -42.29 -24.08
CA GLN A 236 -11.22 -41.57 -25.07
C GLN A 236 -12.68 -42.06 -25.07
N LEU A 237 -13.63 -41.12 -25.10
CA LEU A 237 -15.07 -41.35 -25.06
C LEU A 237 -15.72 -40.92 -26.39
N SER A 238 -16.75 -41.64 -26.82
CA SER A 238 -17.55 -41.27 -28.00
C SER A 238 -18.56 -40.17 -27.73
N LYS A 239 -18.90 -39.93 -26.45
CA LYS A 239 -19.79 -38.85 -25.98
C LYS A 239 -19.46 -38.49 -24.54
N MET A 240 -19.84 -37.30 -24.11
CA MET A 240 -19.71 -36.89 -22.70
C MET A 240 -20.53 -37.81 -21.79
N GLN A 241 -19.95 -38.26 -20.69
CA GLN A 241 -20.62 -38.99 -19.62
C GLN A 241 -21.12 -38.05 -18.53
N ARG A 242 -22.00 -38.53 -17.64
CA ARG A 242 -22.41 -37.78 -16.45
C ARG A 242 -21.19 -37.54 -15.56
N GLY A 243 -20.99 -36.31 -15.11
CA GLY A 243 -19.84 -35.91 -14.30
C GLY A 243 -18.71 -35.31 -15.12
N LEU A 244 -17.46 -35.46 -14.65
CA LEU A 244 -16.30 -34.79 -15.25
C LEU A 244 -15.85 -35.45 -16.55
N ASN A 245 -15.75 -34.62 -17.59
CA ASN A 245 -15.19 -34.94 -18.89
C ASN A 245 -13.99 -34.02 -19.16
N ILE A 246 -12.92 -34.58 -19.72
CA ILE A 246 -11.77 -33.84 -20.21
C ILE A 246 -11.96 -33.68 -21.72
N VAL A 247 -11.99 -32.45 -22.23
CA VAL A 247 -12.29 -32.14 -23.63
C VAL A 247 -11.06 -31.50 -24.27
N LYS A 248 -10.50 -32.15 -25.29
CA LYS A 248 -9.47 -31.56 -26.14
C LYS A 248 -10.13 -30.65 -27.17
N MET A 249 -9.68 -29.41 -27.25
CA MET A 249 -10.20 -28.37 -28.12
C MET A 249 -9.35 -28.24 -29.39
N SER A 250 -9.92 -27.64 -30.44
CA SER A 250 -9.27 -27.48 -31.76
C SER A 250 -8.07 -26.53 -31.75
N ASP A 251 -7.99 -25.63 -30.77
CA ASP A 251 -6.85 -24.73 -30.53
C ASP A 251 -5.70 -25.41 -29.77
N GLY A 252 -5.79 -26.72 -29.52
CA GLY A 252 -4.81 -27.48 -28.75
C GLY A 252 -5.00 -27.40 -27.23
N THR A 253 -5.92 -26.57 -26.74
CA THR A 253 -6.22 -26.48 -25.31
C THR A 253 -7.04 -27.68 -24.83
N THR A 254 -7.13 -27.82 -23.50
CA THR A 254 -7.96 -28.84 -22.85
C THR A 254 -8.90 -28.16 -21.85
N LYS A 255 -10.20 -28.47 -21.93
CA LYS A 255 -11.25 -27.96 -21.03
C LYS A 255 -11.79 -29.08 -20.16
N LYS A 256 -12.09 -28.79 -18.90
CA LYS A 256 -12.85 -29.68 -18.00
C LYS A 256 -14.33 -29.30 -18.11
N VAL A 257 -15.18 -30.24 -18.52
CA VAL A 257 -16.61 -30.02 -18.73
C VAL A 257 -17.40 -30.97 -17.84
N ILE A 258 -18.36 -30.42 -17.08
CA ILE A 258 -19.31 -31.21 -16.29
C ILE A 258 -20.60 -31.35 -17.11
N ARG A 259 -21.06 -32.59 -17.33
CA ARG A 259 -22.34 -32.91 -17.98
C ARG A 259 -23.30 -33.59 -17.00
#